data_AF-A0A1V2NWY3-F1
#
_entry.id   AF-A0A1V2NWY3-F1
#
_cell.length_a   1.000
_cell.length_b   1.000
_cell.length_c   1.000
_cell.angle_alpha   90.00
_cell.angle_beta   90.00
_cell.angle_gamma   90.00
#
_symmetry.space_group_name_H-M   'P 1'
#
loop_
_entity.id
_entity.type
_entity.pdbx_description
1 polymer ?
#
loop_
_entity_poly.entity_id
_entity_poly.type
_entity_poly.pdbx_seq_one_letter_code
_entity_poly.pdbx_strand_id
1 'polypeptide(L)'
;MSSGLYAHRPDELDGIAVVPPAQRAAMRETAQIWHDLMHELATVRALTAAALGASDESARVAMLMLIEAEANEATALVQQLQPDHHAA
;
A
#
# COMPACT_ATOMS: atom_id res chain seq x y z
N MET A 1 -30.74 4.11 -36.39
CA MET A 1 -29.45 4.22 -35.68
C MET A 1 -29.42 3.11 -34.65
N SER A 2 -28.74 2.00 -34.95
CA SER A 2 -28.68 0.85 -34.04
C SER A 2 -27.34 0.84 -33.33
N SER A 3 -27.34 1.14 -32.04
CA SER A 3 -26.20 0.89 -31.15
C SER A 3 -26.03 -0.61 -30.99
N GLY A 4 -25.04 -1.17 -31.68
CA GLY A 4 -24.56 -2.51 -31.42
C GLY A 4 -23.78 -2.51 -30.11
N LEU A 5 -24.32 -3.16 -29.07
CA LEU A 5 -23.48 -3.65 -27.99
C LEU A 5 -22.45 -4.60 -28.63
N TYR A 6 -21.18 -4.23 -28.61
CA TYR A 6 -20.09 -5.13 -28.99
C TYR A 6 -19.97 -6.21 -27.92
N ALA A 7 -20.75 -7.28 -28.06
CA ALA A 7 -20.46 -8.54 -27.41
C ALA A 7 -19.20 -9.10 -28.07
N HIS A 8 -18.05 -8.95 -27.42
CA HIS A 8 -16.80 -9.59 -27.86
C HIS A 8 -17.03 -11.09 -28.00
N ARG A 9 -16.55 -11.63 -29.11
CA ARG A 9 -16.73 -13.03 -29.49
C ARG A 9 -15.86 -13.91 -28.56
N PRO A 10 -16.35 -15.05 -28.03
CA PRO A 10 -15.58 -15.84 -27.06
C PRO A 10 -14.22 -16.31 -27.58
N ASP A 11 -14.10 -16.48 -28.90
CA ASP A 11 -12.88 -16.77 -29.67
C ASP A 11 -11.83 -15.65 -29.64
N GLU A 12 -12.20 -14.41 -29.32
CA GLU A 12 -11.26 -13.29 -29.16
C GLU A 12 -10.62 -13.25 -27.76
N LEU A 13 -11.13 -14.04 -26.82
CA LEU A 13 -10.60 -14.18 -25.46
C LEU A 13 -9.67 -15.39 -25.32
N ASP A 14 -9.64 -16.29 -26.31
CA ASP A 14 -8.74 -17.44 -26.39
C ASP A 14 -7.29 -16.95 -26.59
N GLY A 15 -6.59 -16.72 -25.48
CA GLY A 15 -5.23 -16.19 -25.46
C GLY A 15 -5.02 -15.07 -24.46
N ILE A 16 -6.09 -14.50 -23.91
CA ILE A 16 -5.99 -13.58 -22.77
C ILE A 16 -5.77 -14.43 -21.51
N ALA A 17 -4.62 -14.26 -20.87
CA ALA A 17 -4.33 -14.93 -19.60
C ALA A 17 -5.38 -14.51 -18.55
N VAL A 18 -6.30 -15.41 -18.21
CA VAL A 18 -7.27 -15.20 -17.14
C VAL A 18 -6.56 -15.35 -15.80
N VAL A 19 -6.35 -14.24 -15.10
CA VAL A 19 -5.76 -14.27 -13.75
C VAL A 19 -6.77 -14.89 -12.77
N PRO A 20 -6.42 -16.01 -12.09
CA PRO A 20 -7.29 -16.66 -11.13
C PRO A 20 -7.81 -15.69 -10.06
N PRO A 21 -9.05 -15.84 -9.58
CA PRO A 21 -9.62 -14.96 -8.55
C PRO A 21 -8.72 -14.82 -7.31
N ALA A 22 -8.08 -15.92 -6.88
CA ALA A 22 -7.15 -15.92 -5.75
C ALA A 22 -5.91 -15.04 -6.01
N GLN A 23 -5.33 -15.14 -7.20
CA GLN A 23 -4.18 -14.31 -7.59
C GLN A 23 -4.57 -12.83 -7.71
N ARG A 24 -5.78 -12.52 -8.21
CA ARG A 24 -6.30 -11.14 -8.19
C ARG A 24 -6.52 -10.60 -6.78
N ALA A 25 -6.96 -11.45 -5.85
CA ALA A 25 -7.13 -11.07 -4.45
C ALA A 25 -5.78 -10.74 -3.80
N ALA A 26 -4.78 -11.62 -3.95
CA ALA A 26 -3.43 -11.39 -3.47
C ALA A 26 -2.80 -10.11 -4.05
N MET A 27 -2.97 -9.86 -5.35
CA MET A 27 -2.48 -8.61 -5.97
C MET A 27 -3.13 -7.35 -5.37
N ARG A 28 -4.43 -7.41 -5.01
CA ARG A 28 -5.11 -6.29 -4.35
C ARG A 28 -4.62 -6.07 -2.93
N GLU A 29 -4.38 -7.16 -2.19
CA GLU A 29 -3.82 -7.12 -0.85
C GLU A 29 -2.42 -6.50 -0.86
N THR A 30 -1.53 -6.95 -1.74
CA THR A 30 -0.21 -6.34 -1.93
C THR A 30 -0.31 -4.85 -2.31
N ALA A 31 -1.23 -4.49 -3.21
CA ALA A 31 -1.44 -3.09 -3.58
C ALA A 31 -1.95 -2.23 -2.41
N GLN A 32 -2.78 -2.78 -1.53
CA GLN A 32 -3.24 -2.10 -0.34
C GLN A 32 -2.10 -1.88 0.66
N ILE A 33 -1.30 -2.92 0.96
CA ILE A 33 -0.15 -2.80 1.84
C ILE A 33 0.84 -1.75 1.30
N TRP A 34 1.01 -1.66 -0.02
CA TRP A 34 1.87 -0.65 -0.63
C TRP A 34 1.31 0.76 -0.55
N HIS A 35 -0.01 0.92 -0.67
CA HIS A 35 -0.69 2.19 -0.42
C HIS A 35 -0.48 2.65 1.02
N ASP A 36 -0.71 1.76 1.98
CA ASP A 36 -0.59 2.06 3.41
C ASP A 36 0.87 2.40 3.77
N LEU A 37 1.85 1.67 3.22
CA LEU A 37 3.26 2.00 3.45
C LEU A 37 3.62 3.40 2.93
N MET A 38 3.14 3.76 1.74
CA MET A 38 3.38 5.09 1.18
C MET A 38 2.70 6.18 2.02
N HIS A 39 1.56 5.88 2.65
CA HIS A 39 0.91 6.76 3.61
C HIS A 39 1.81 6.99 4.83
N GLU A 40 2.29 5.92 5.48
CA GLU A 40 3.11 6.08 6.69
C GLU A 40 4.42 6.82 6.43
N LEU A 41 5.09 6.53 5.31
CA LEU A 41 6.30 7.25 4.92
C LEU A 41 6.04 8.75 4.68
N ALA A 42 4.88 9.10 4.11
CA ALA A 42 4.49 10.49 3.94
C ALA A 42 4.20 11.16 5.29
N THR A 43 3.55 10.46 6.22
CA THR A 43 3.26 10.93 7.58
C THR A 43 4.55 11.17 8.37
N VAL A 44 5.48 10.21 8.37
CA VAL A 44 6.83 10.35 8.99
C VAL A 44 7.54 11.60 8.45
N ARG A 45 7.54 11.80 7.13
CA ARG A 45 8.17 12.96 6.50
C ARG A 45 7.51 14.27 6.96
N ALA A 46 6.18 14.32 7.02
CA ALA A 46 5.44 15.49 7.46
C ALA A 46 5.72 15.83 8.93
N LEU A 47 5.70 14.84 9.82
CA LEU A 47 6.01 14.98 11.23
C LEU A 47 7.46 15.43 11.45
N THR A 48 8.39 14.89 10.66
CA THR A 48 9.81 15.28 10.73
C THR A 48 9.99 16.76 10.35
N ALA A 49 9.34 17.20 9.28
CA ALA A 49 9.36 18.61 8.89
C ALA A 49 8.75 19.52 9.97
N ALA A 50 7.65 19.09 10.60
CA ALA A 50 7.02 19.82 11.69
C ALA A 50 7.93 19.89 12.93
N ALA A 51 8.59 18.79 13.31
CA ALA A 51 9.50 18.73 14.46
C ALA A 51 10.72 19.65 14.29
N LEU A 52 11.25 19.74 13.07
CA LEU A 52 12.34 20.66 12.74
C LEU A 52 11.90 22.14 12.84
N GLY A 53 10.64 22.45 12.55
CA GLY A 53 10.08 23.79 12.64
C GLY A 53 9.53 24.16 14.03
N ALA A 54 9.43 23.22 14.96
CA ALA A 54 8.85 23.44 16.27
C ALA A 54 9.75 24.32 17.15
N SER A 55 9.20 25.43 17.65
CA SER A 55 9.84 26.31 18.63
C SER A 55 9.66 25.82 20.07
N ASP A 56 8.65 24.99 20.32
CA ASP A 56 8.37 24.40 21.62
C ASP A 56 8.97 22.99 21.71
N GLU A 57 9.68 22.72 22.80
CA GLU A 57 10.35 21.45 23.02
C GLU A 57 9.36 20.33 23.31
N SER A 58 8.25 20.62 24.01
CA SER A 58 7.24 19.60 24.30
C SER A 58 6.54 19.12 23.03
N ALA A 59 6.23 20.06 22.12
CA ALA A 59 5.72 19.75 20.79
C ALA A 59 6.73 18.95 19.95
N ARG A 60 8.02 19.29 20.00
CA ARG A 60 9.08 18.56 19.31
C ARG A 60 9.15 17.11 19.78
N VAL A 61 9.16 16.88 21.09
CA VAL A 61 9.17 15.54 21.70
C VAL A 61 7.92 14.74 21.32
N ALA A 62 6.73 15.37 21.36
CA ALA A 62 5.50 14.71 20.95
C ALA A 62 5.56 14.28 19.46
N MET A 63 6.10 15.11 18.58
CA MET A 63 6.27 14.75 17.17
C MET A 63 7.30 13.62 16.97
N LEU A 64 8.38 13.58 17.75
CA LEU A 64 9.34 12.47 17.71
C LEU A 64 8.71 11.14 18.13
N MET A 65 7.85 11.14 19.16
CA MET A 65 7.09 9.95 19.56
C MET A 65 6.14 9.48 18.46
N LEU A 66 5.47 10.40 17.77
CA LEU A 66 4.61 10.05 16.64
C LEU A 66 5.43 9.47 15.48
N ILE A 67 6.60 10.04 15.17
CA ILE A 67 7.51 9.49 14.16
C ILE A 67 7.93 8.05 14.49
N GLU A 68 8.23 7.76 15.75
CA GLU A 68 8.56 6.40 16.20
C GLU A 68 7.38 5.44 16.02
N ALA A 69 6.16 5.87 16.33
CA ALA A 69 4.95 5.08 16.09
C ALA A 69 4.78 4.74 14.60
N GLU A 70 4.80 5.73 13.71
CA GLU A 70 4.61 5.49 12.27
C GLU A 70 5.75 4.66 11.66
N ALA A 71 6.98 4.79 12.18
CA ALA A 71 8.11 3.96 11.74
C ALA A 71 7.92 2.48 12.12
N ASN A 72 7.31 2.21 13.27
CA ASN A 72 6.95 0.85 13.69
C ASN A 72 5.83 0.27 12.81
N GLU A 73 4.82 1.08 12.47
CA GLU A 73 3.74 0.68 11.54
C GLU A 73 4.28 0.38 10.14
N ALA A 74 5.15 1.23 9.61
CA ALA A 74 5.84 0.99 8.34
C ALA A 74 6.66 -0.32 8.36
N THR A 75 7.33 -0.62 9.49
CA THR A 75 8.08 -1.88 9.66
C THR A 75 7.14 -3.09 9.63
N ALA A 76 5.99 -3.01 10.30
CA ALA A 76 4.98 -4.07 10.29
C ALA A 76 4.39 -4.29 8.89
N LEU A 77 4.14 -3.22 8.12
CA LEU A 77 3.68 -3.31 6.74
C LEU A 77 4.74 -3.96 5.82
N VAL A 78 6.02 -3.63 6.00
CA VAL A 78 7.11 -4.29 5.26
C VAL A 78 7.20 -5.77 5.59
N GLN A 79 6.97 -6.17 6.84
CA GLN A 79 6.94 -7.57 7.23
C GLN A 79 5.80 -8.35 6.57
N GLN A 80 4.63 -7.72 6.38
CA GLN A 80 3.50 -8.31 5.66
C GLN A 80 3.78 -8.52 4.16
N LEU A 81 4.74 -7.80 3.59
CA LEU A 81 5.18 -8.00 2.21
C LEU A 81 6.23 -9.11 2.06
N GLN A 82 6.83 -9.57 3.16
CA GLN A 82 7.77 -10.68 3.08
C GLN A 82 6.97 -11.95 2.77
N PRO A 83 7.28 -12.65 1.67
CA PRO A 83 6.65 -13.93 1.40
C PRO A 83 6.98 -14.86 2.56
N ASP A 84 5.94 -15.46 3.14
CA ASP A 84 6.03 -16.38 4.26
C ASP A 84 7.26 -17.31 4.14
N HIS A 85 8.13 -17.31 5.14
CA HIS A 85 9.09 -18.41 5.40
C HIS A 85 8.36 -19.70 5.85
N HIS A 86 7.15 -19.94 5.35
CA HIS A 86 6.34 -21.13 5.60
C HIS A 86 6.34 -22.07 4.39
N ALA A 87 7.53 -22.43 3.91
CA ALA A 87 7.77 -23.56 3.02
C ALA A 87 9.25 -23.97 3.05
N ALA A 88 9.72 -24.49 4.20
CA ALA A 88 10.95 -25.28 4.28
C ALA A 88 10.81 -26.34 5.38
#